data_AF-A0A971PGC2-F1
#
_entry.id   AF-A0A971PGC2-F1
#
_cell.length_a   1.000
_cell.length_b   1.000
_cell.length_c   1.000
_cell.angle_alpha   90.00
_cell.angle_beta   90.00
_cell.angle_gamma   90.00
#
_symmetry.space_group_name_H-M   'P 1'
#
loop_
_entity.id
_entity.type
_entity.pdbx_description
1 polymer ?
#
loop_
_entity_poly.entity_id
_entity_poly.type
_entity_poly.pdbx_seq_one_letter_code
_entity_poly.pdbx_strand_id
1 'polypeptide(L)'
;MEDLNNPDKNTVTIDDAQIRLDKICHVRLTPGASKTLDLCKKLRNQIEHFEFQLDEAGAKAIVARLVSFIFSFTAQHLEVDWEKDFRKDDRWKALIAIKEFVDEHEKVLQERLERNSTPTTECPACCSSVFNLDDEKCELCGHIESQIECYACGTCVWESDTELIPVDEEGCREHICTYCIENAKYEYEPDDSYRDNED
;
A
#
# COMPACT_ATOMS: atom_id res chain seq x y z
N MET A 1 9.80 -53.68 -20.01
CA MET A 1 10.10 -53.34 -18.61
C MET A 1 10.37 -51.85 -18.63
N GLU A 2 9.32 -51.06 -18.39
CA GLU A 2 9.40 -49.61 -18.47
C GLU A 2 10.17 -49.07 -17.27
N ASP A 3 11.11 -48.17 -17.54
CA ASP A 3 11.80 -47.37 -16.53
C ASP A 3 10.79 -46.58 -15.70
N LEU A 4 10.48 -47.12 -14.52
CA LEU A 4 9.68 -46.54 -13.45
C LEU A 4 10.51 -45.58 -12.56
N ASN A 5 11.81 -45.40 -12.85
CA ASN A 5 12.74 -44.55 -12.11
C ASN A 5 13.39 -43.46 -12.99
N ASN A 6 12.63 -42.83 -13.89
CA ASN A 6 13.07 -41.56 -14.45
C ASN A 6 12.57 -40.41 -13.55
N PRO A 7 13.42 -39.74 -12.77
CA PRO A 7 13.02 -38.61 -11.93
C PRO A 7 12.44 -37.45 -12.75
N ASP A 8 12.67 -37.41 -14.06
CA ASP A 8 12.12 -36.39 -14.97
C ASP A 8 10.71 -36.70 -15.51
N LYS A 9 10.13 -37.88 -15.24
CA LYS A 9 8.80 -38.24 -15.77
C LYS A 9 7.63 -37.50 -15.09
N ASN A 10 7.84 -36.94 -13.90
CA ASN A 10 6.81 -36.28 -13.09
C ASN A 10 7.14 -34.82 -12.72
N THR A 11 8.25 -34.26 -13.22
CA THR A 11 8.61 -32.87 -12.99
C THR A 11 7.87 -31.95 -13.95
N VAL A 12 7.15 -30.98 -13.39
CA VAL A 12 6.50 -29.90 -14.14
C VAL A 12 7.45 -28.72 -14.14
N THR A 13 7.86 -28.25 -15.32
CA THR A 13 8.68 -27.03 -15.40
C THR A 13 7.83 -25.78 -15.15
N ILE A 14 8.46 -24.64 -14.84
CA ILE A 14 7.74 -23.36 -14.73
C ILE A 14 7.01 -23.03 -16.05
N ASP A 15 7.58 -23.39 -17.19
CA ASP A 15 6.97 -23.15 -18.51
C ASP A 15 5.71 -24.02 -18.68
N ASP A 16 5.80 -25.30 -18.29
CA ASP A 16 4.64 -26.20 -18.28
C ASP A 16 3.54 -25.69 -17.34
N ALA A 17 3.92 -25.18 -16.17
CA ALA A 17 2.98 -24.61 -15.21
C ALA A 17 2.29 -23.35 -15.78
N GLN A 18 3.02 -22.43 -16.40
CA GLN A 18 2.46 -21.25 -17.07
C GLN A 18 1.47 -21.64 -18.18
N ILE A 19 1.82 -22.64 -19.02
CA ILE A 19 0.94 -23.15 -20.08
C ILE A 19 -0.33 -23.76 -19.49
N ARG A 20 -0.22 -24.53 -18.40
CA ARG A 20 -1.37 -25.17 -17.74
C ARG A 20 -2.27 -24.13 -17.06
N LEU A 21 -1.71 -23.08 -16.46
CA LEU A 21 -2.48 -21.98 -15.88
C LEU A 21 -3.41 -21.35 -16.93
N ASP A 22 -2.90 -21.04 -18.13
CA ASP A 22 -3.72 -20.46 -19.19
C ASP A 22 -4.70 -21.50 -19.81
N LYS A 23 -4.19 -22.68 -20.19
CA LYS A 23 -4.99 -23.64 -20.97
C LYS A 23 -6.01 -24.44 -20.16
N ILE A 24 -5.70 -24.73 -18.90
CA ILE A 24 -6.53 -25.60 -18.05
C ILE A 24 -7.26 -24.76 -17.01
N CYS A 25 -6.56 -23.85 -16.34
CA CYS A 25 -7.15 -23.03 -15.27
C CYS A 25 -7.76 -21.72 -15.78
N HIS A 26 -7.56 -21.36 -17.07
CA HIS A 26 -7.98 -20.09 -17.66
C HIS A 26 -7.45 -18.85 -16.92
N VAL A 27 -6.29 -19.00 -16.26
CA VAL A 27 -5.57 -17.94 -15.56
C VAL A 27 -4.45 -17.44 -16.48
N ARG A 28 -4.64 -16.25 -17.04
CA ARG A 28 -3.61 -15.58 -17.85
C ARG A 28 -2.76 -14.68 -16.97
N LEU A 29 -1.48 -15.01 -16.88
CA LEU A 29 -0.49 -14.14 -16.26
C LEU A 29 -0.30 -12.88 -17.10
N THR A 30 -0.08 -11.75 -16.44
CA THR A 30 0.30 -10.52 -17.13
C THR A 30 1.68 -10.67 -17.78
N PRO A 31 2.00 -9.90 -18.84
CA PRO A 31 3.33 -9.92 -19.43
C PRO A 31 4.45 -9.60 -18.42
N GLY A 32 4.17 -8.76 -17.42
CA GLY A 32 5.10 -8.45 -16.33
C GLY A 32 5.35 -9.63 -15.40
N ALA A 33 4.29 -10.34 -15.00
CA ALA A 33 4.39 -11.53 -14.16
C ALA A 33 5.17 -12.66 -14.86
N SER A 34 4.85 -12.95 -16.14
CA SER A 34 5.55 -13.98 -16.91
C SER A 34 7.05 -13.67 -17.05
N LYS A 35 7.41 -12.41 -17.38
CA LYS A 35 8.81 -11.97 -17.42
C LYS A 35 9.53 -12.10 -16.07
N THR A 36 8.82 -11.83 -14.97
CA THR A 36 9.37 -11.97 -13.62
C THR A 36 9.65 -13.43 -13.29
N LEU A 37 8.74 -14.34 -13.61
CA LEU A 37 8.94 -15.79 -13.43
C LEU A 37 10.11 -16.33 -14.28
N ASP A 38 10.22 -15.89 -15.53
CA ASP A 38 11.34 -16.26 -16.40
C ASP A 38 12.69 -15.77 -15.86
N LEU A 39 12.72 -14.56 -15.29
CA LEU A 39 13.89 -14.03 -14.63
C LEU A 39 14.25 -14.86 -13.39
N CYS A 40 13.28 -15.17 -12.52
CA CYS A 40 13.50 -16.02 -11.35
C CYS A 40 14.03 -17.41 -11.73
N LYS A 41 13.53 -18.01 -12.82
CA LYS A 41 14.05 -19.27 -13.36
C LYS A 41 15.52 -19.15 -13.76
N LYS A 42 15.91 -18.09 -14.48
CA LYS A 42 17.31 -17.84 -14.86
C LYS A 42 18.20 -17.62 -13.64
N LEU A 43 17.75 -16.83 -12.67
CA LEU A 43 18.49 -16.54 -11.44
C LEU A 43 18.70 -17.81 -10.62
N ARG A 44 17.68 -18.66 -10.45
CA ARG A 44 17.82 -19.95 -9.77
C ARG A 44 18.92 -20.79 -10.41
N ASN A 45 18.93 -20.90 -11.74
CA ASN A 45 19.96 -21.65 -12.45
C ASN A 45 21.36 -21.02 -12.26
N GLN A 46 21.47 -19.70 -12.29
CA GLN A 46 22.75 -19.00 -12.04
C GLN A 46 23.26 -19.23 -10.60
N ILE A 47 22.36 -19.26 -9.62
CA ILE A 47 22.68 -19.59 -8.22
C ILE A 47 23.20 -21.04 -8.12
N GLU A 48 22.53 -22.00 -8.77
CA GLU A 48 22.96 -23.41 -8.81
C GLU A 48 24.35 -23.58 -9.44
N HIS A 49 24.67 -22.79 -10.46
CA HIS A 49 25.96 -22.83 -11.15
C HIS A 49 27.04 -21.93 -10.51
N PHE A 50 26.74 -21.24 -9.40
CA PHE A 50 27.63 -20.26 -8.75
C PHE A 50 28.09 -19.12 -9.69
N GLU A 51 27.33 -18.83 -10.75
CA GLU A 51 27.60 -17.79 -11.75
C GLU A 51 26.77 -16.52 -11.48
N PHE A 52 26.24 -16.39 -10.26
CA PHE A 52 25.34 -15.32 -9.89
C PHE A 52 26.09 -13.99 -9.65
N GLN A 53 25.74 -12.97 -10.42
CA GLN A 53 26.12 -11.58 -10.17
C GLN A 53 24.85 -10.73 -10.20
N LEU A 54 24.47 -10.21 -9.03
CA LEU A 54 23.35 -9.30 -8.88
C LEU A 54 23.74 -8.22 -7.88
N ASP A 55 23.54 -6.96 -8.25
CA ASP A 55 23.71 -5.85 -7.33
C ASP A 55 22.50 -5.73 -6.40
N GLU A 56 22.64 -4.91 -5.36
CA GLU A 56 21.60 -4.73 -4.34
C GLU A 56 20.29 -4.19 -4.94
N ALA A 57 20.39 -3.22 -5.86
CA ALA A 57 19.23 -2.63 -6.52
C ALA A 57 18.48 -3.64 -7.39
N GLY A 58 19.19 -4.45 -8.17
CA GLY A 58 18.62 -5.54 -8.95
C GLY A 58 17.94 -6.57 -8.06
N ALA A 59 18.57 -6.96 -6.94
CA ALA A 59 17.99 -7.87 -5.96
C ALA A 59 16.67 -7.33 -5.38
N LYS A 60 16.66 -6.07 -4.95
CA LYS A 60 15.45 -5.40 -4.42
C LYS A 60 14.33 -5.36 -5.45
N ALA A 61 14.62 -4.99 -6.70
CA ALA A 61 13.62 -4.94 -7.77
C ALA A 61 13.02 -6.32 -8.09
N ILE A 62 13.83 -7.38 -8.06
CA ILE A 62 13.35 -8.75 -8.27
C ILE A 62 12.46 -9.21 -7.12
N VAL A 63 12.90 -9.00 -5.87
CA VAL A 63 12.12 -9.34 -4.67
C VAL A 63 10.81 -8.58 -4.67
N ALA A 64 10.83 -7.28 -4.96
CA ALA A 64 9.66 -6.42 -5.04
C ALA A 64 8.59 -6.97 -5.99
N ARG A 65 8.97 -7.25 -7.24
CA ARG A 65 8.07 -7.80 -8.27
C ARG A 65 7.56 -9.18 -7.90
N LEU A 66 8.44 -10.04 -7.39
CA LEU A 66 8.06 -11.42 -7.06
C LEU A 66 7.09 -11.47 -5.89
N VAL A 67 7.37 -10.74 -4.81
CA VAL A 67 6.52 -10.73 -3.61
C VAL A 67 5.17 -10.07 -3.92
N SER A 68 5.18 -8.93 -4.63
CA SER A 68 3.93 -8.29 -5.07
C SER A 68 3.09 -9.20 -5.97
N PHE A 69 3.74 -9.90 -6.91
CA PHE A 69 3.08 -10.91 -7.74
C PHE A 69 2.47 -12.04 -6.90
N ILE A 70 3.22 -12.59 -5.94
CA ILE A 70 2.74 -13.67 -5.08
C ILE A 70 1.49 -13.23 -4.33
N PHE A 71 1.52 -12.09 -3.63
CA PHE A 71 0.36 -11.60 -2.88
C PHE A 71 -0.87 -11.42 -3.77
N SER A 72 -0.69 -10.78 -4.93
CA SER A 72 -1.78 -10.56 -5.87
C SER A 72 -2.34 -11.87 -6.43
N PHE A 73 -1.46 -12.77 -6.86
CA PHE A 73 -1.84 -14.04 -7.47
C PHE A 73 -2.55 -14.97 -6.48
N THR A 74 -2.02 -15.11 -5.25
CA THR A 74 -2.63 -15.99 -4.24
C THR A 74 -3.98 -15.47 -3.80
N ALA A 75 -4.12 -14.14 -3.63
CA ALA A 75 -5.40 -13.54 -3.27
C ALA A 75 -6.44 -13.71 -4.37
N GLN A 76 -6.07 -13.47 -5.63
CA GLN A 76 -7.02 -13.50 -6.77
C GLN A 76 -7.41 -14.91 -7.22
N HIS A 77 -6.50 -15.88 -7.14
CA HIS A 77 -6.70 -17.19 -7.78
C HIS A 77 -6.74 -18.36 -6.80
N LEU A 78 -6.24 -18.19 -5.58
CA LEU A 78 -6.16 -19.26 -4.59
C LEU A 78 -6.98 -18.97 -3.33
N GLU A 79 -7.65 -17.82 -3.25
CA GLU A 79 -8.40 -17.35 -2.07
C GLU A 79 -7.52 -17.31 -0.80
N VAL A 80 -6.23 -17.02 -1.00
CA VAL A 80 -5.21 -17.04 0.06
C VAL A 80 -4.57 -15.67 0.17
N ASP A 81 -4.86 -15.00 1.29
CA ASP A 81 -4.34 -13.67 1.62
C ASP A 81 -3.09 -13.80 2.51
N TRP A 82 -1.93 -13.98 1.87
CA TRP A 82 -0.64 -13.98 2.57
C TRP A 82 -0.25 -12.60 3.08
N GLU A 83 -0.77 -11.54 2.45
CA GLU A 83 -0.48 -10.17 2.82
C GLU A 83 -0.95 -9.91 4.26
N LYS A 84 -2.15 -10.39 4.62
CA LYS A 84 -2.68 -10.36 5.99
C LYS A 84 -1.75 -11.00 7.02
N ASP A 85 -1.04 -12.06 6.67
CA ASP A 85 -0.11 -12.72 7.59
C ASP A 85 1.19 -11.93 7.73
N PHE A 86 1.70 -11.35 6.64
CA PHE A 86 2.88 -10.49 6.70
C PHE A 86 2.62 -9.22 7.49
N ARG A 87 1.42 -8.64 7.39
CA ARG A 87 1.00 -7.43 8.12
C ARG A 87 0.96 -7.60 9.65
N LYS A 88 0.98 -8.83 10.16
CA LYS A 88 0.95 -9.11 11.61
C LYS A 88 2.29 -8.93 12.31
N ASP A 89 3.40 -8.88 11.57
CA ASP A 89 4.73 -8.80 12.15
C ASP A 89 5.69 -7.90 11.34
N ASP A 90 6.96 -7.87 11.74
CA ASP A 90 7.96 -6.97 11.17
C ASP A 90 8.32 -7.29 9.71
N ARG A 91 7.84 -8.41 9.14
CA ARG A 91 8.04 -8.71 7.71
C ARG A 91 7.38 -7.67 6.82
N TRP A 92 6.19 -7.18 7.17
CA TRP A 92 5.55 -6.11 6.40
C TRP A 92 6.38 -4.83 6.46
N LYS A 93 6.86 -4.46 7.65
CA LYS A 93 7.74 -3.29 7.84
C LYS A 93 9.01 -3.40 7.01
N ALA A 94 9.60 -4.60 6.94
CA ALA A 94 10.78 -4.85 6.11
C ALA A 94 10.48 -4.70 4.61
N LEU A 95 9.30 -5.13 4.15
CA LEU A 95 8.89 -4.97 2.75
C LEU A 95 8.64 -3.50 2.39
N ILE A 96 7.87 -2.76 3.20
CA ILE A 96 7.60 -1.34 2.92
C ILE A 96 8.83 -0.44 3.06
N ALA A 97 9.89 -0.90 3.73
CA ALA A 97 11.19 -0.22 3.73
C ALA A 97 11.96 -0.37 2.41
N ILE A 98 11.55 -1.27 1.52
CA ILE A 98 12.12 -1.44 0.18
C ILE A 98 11.29 -0.58 -0.78
N LYS A 99 11.87 0.53 -1.26
CA LYS A 99 11.20 1.45 -2.18
C LYS A 99 10.66 0.75 -3.42
N GLU A 100 11.45 -0.14 -4.01
CA GLU A 100 11.05 -0.90 -5.20
C GLU A 100 9.81 -1.76 -4.95
N PHE A 101 9.63 -2.28 -3.72
CA PHE A 101 8.43 -3.01 -3.34
C PHE A 101 7.24 -2.09 -3.22
N VAL A 102 7.38 -0.95 -2.53
CA VAL A 102 6.32 0.06 -2.42
C VAL A 102 5.84 0.50 -3.80
N ASP A 103 6.75 0.92 -4.67
CA ASP A 103 6.44 1.42 -6.02
C ASP A 103 5.77 0.35 -6.91
N GLU A 104 6.15 -0.92 -6.75
CA GLU A 104 5.57 -2.02 -7.53
C GLU A 104 4.23 -2.49 -6.96
N HIS A 105 4.13 -2.58 -5.63
CA HIS A 105 2.94 -3.07 -4.97
C HIS A 105 1.80 -2.04 -5.00
N GLU A 106 2.12 -0.75 -4.90
CA GLU A 106 1.14 0.34 -5.07
C GLU A 106 0.42 0.24 -6.42
N LYS A 107 1.13 -0.03 -7.52
CA LYS A 107 0.51 -0.20 -8.85
C LYS A 107 -0.48 -1.35 -8.87
N VAL A 108 -0.12 -2.47 -8.25
CA VAL A 108 -0.97 -3.67 -8.16
C VAL A 108 -2.22 -3.38 -7.32
N LEU A 109 -2.06 -2.67 -6.21
CA LEU A 109 -3.17 -2.24 -5.36
C LEU A 109 -4.08 -1.25 -6.10
N GLN A 110 -3.51 -0.28 -6.81
CA GLN A 110 -4.24 0.69 -7.60
C GLN A 110 -5.06 0.01 -8.70
N GLU A 111 -4.47 -0.89 -9.49
CA GLU A 111 -5.18 -1.67 -10.52
C GLU A 111 -6.33 -2.50 -9.91
N ARG A 112 -6.16 -3.02 -8.69
CA ARG A 112 -7.19 -3.76 -7.96
C ARG A 112 -8.34 -2.85 -7.53
N LEU A 113 -8.04 -1.69 -6.96
CA LEU A 113 -9.02 -0.71 -6.50
C LEU A 113 -9.81 -0.11 -7.66
N GLU A 114 -9.12 0.27 -8.75
CA GLU A 114 -9.74 0.77 -9.99
C GLU A 114 -10.71 -0.27 -10.59
N ARG A 115 -10.29 -1.55 -10.66
CA ARG A 115 -11.14 -2.64 -11.15
C ARG A 115 -12.41 -2.80 -10.32
N ASN A 116 -12.32 -2.56 -9.02
CA ASN A 116 -13.45 -2.66 -8.10
C ASN A 116 -14.26 -1.36 -8.02
N SER A 117 -13.86 -0.30 -8.74
CA SER A 117 -14.45 1.04 -8.63
C SER A 117 -14.46 1.58 -7.20
N THR A 118 -13.45 1.21 -6.40
CA THR A 118 -13.28 1.65 -5.02
C THR A 118 -12.76 3.10 -5.03
N PRO A 119 -13.44 4.04 -4.36
CA PRO A 119 -12.97 5.42 -4.25
C PRO A 119 -11.69 5.48 -3.42
N THR A 120 -10.68 6.20 -3.94
CA THR A 120 -9.40 6.34 -3.25
C THR A 120 -8.94 7.79 -3.12
N THR A 121 -8.02 8.00 -2.18
CA THR A 121 -7.31 9.27 -1.98
C THR A 121 -5.86 9.01 -1.55
N GLU A 122 -5.08 10.07 -1.36
CA GLU A 122 -3.74 10.00 -0.80
C GLU A 122 -3.80 9.70 0.71
N CYS A 123 -3.03 8.72 1.15
CA CYS A 123 -2.92 8.35 2.56
C CYS A 123 -2.15 9.41 3.35
N PRO A 124 -2.68 9.94 4.47
CA PRO A 124 -1.99 10.95 5.29
C PRO A 124 -0.72 10.40 5.97
N ALA A 125 -0.62 9.09 6.17
CA ALA A 125 0.53 8.48 6.84
C ALA A 125 1.69 8.10 5.90
N CYS A 126 1.42 7.71 4.66
CA CYS A 126 2.44 7.20 3.74
C CYS A 126 2.43 7.81 2.34
N CYS A 127 1.55 8.79 2.08
CA CYS A 127 1.39 9.50 0.81
C CYS A 127 1.12 8.61 -0.41
N SER A 128 0.68 7.37 -0.18
CA SER A 128 0.26 6.48 -1.27
C SER A 128 -1.17 6.78 -1.69
N SER A 129 -1.43 6.69 -2.99
CA SER A 129 -2.73 6.94 -3.65
C SER A 129 -3.79 5.84 -3.45
N VAL A 130 -3.47 4.82 -2.64
CA VAL A 130 -4.29 3.63 -2.41
C VAL A 130 -4.98 3.64 -1.04
N PHE A 131 -5.32 4.83 -0.52
CA PHE A 131 -6.20 4.92 0.63
C PHE A 131 -7.64 4.63 0.21
N ASN A 132 -8.23 3.55 0.70
CA ASN A 132 -9.60 3.14 0.42
C ASN A 132 -10.56 3.96 1.29
N LEU A 133 -11.42 4.77 0.66
CA LEU A 133 -12.39 5.61 1.36
C LEU A 133 -13.61 4.84 1.88
N ASP A 134 -13.92 3.67 1.33
CA ASP A 134 -15.04 2.84 1.81
C ASP A 134 -14.68 2.14 3.14
N ASP A 135 -13.43 1.69 3.27
CA ASP A 135 -12.92 1.01 4.47
C ASP A 135 -12.13 1.93 5.43
N GLU A 136 -12.01 3.22 5.08
CA GLU A 136 -11.23 4.22 5.81
C GLU A 136 -9.80 3.75 6.14
N LYS A 137 -9.16 3.08 5.16
CA LYS A 137 -7.89 2.38 5.38
C LYS A 137 -6.96 2.44 4.17
N CYS A 138 -5.67 2.66 4.45
CA CYS A 138 -4.62 2.53 3.45
C CYS A 138 -4.33 1.07 3.11
N GLU A 139 -4.55 0.71 1.84
CA GLU A 139 -4.25 -0.63 1.32
C GLU A 139 -2.75 -0.92 1.26
N LEU A 140 -1.87 0.07 1.42
CA LEU A 140 -0.42 -0.13 1.45
C LEU A 140 0.12 -0.19 2.89
N CYS A 141 0.11 0.93 3.63
CA CYS A 141 0.70 0.96 4.96
C CYS A 141 -0.21 0.37 6.06
N GLY A 142 -1.51 0.21 5.79
CA GLY A 142 -2.48 -0.28 6.77
C GLY A 142 -2.98 0.77 7.76
N HIS A 143 -2.61 2.05 7.59
CA HIS A 143 -3.14 3.18 8.35
C HIS A 143 -4.67 3.25 8.24
N ILE A 144 -5.36 3.51 9.34
CA ILE A 144 -6.83 3.61 9.42
C ILE A 144 -7.14 4.99 9.97
N GLU A 145 -7.99 5.73 9.28
CA GLU A 145 -8.36 7.09 9.66
C GLU A 145 -9.63 7.58 8.96
N SER A 146 -10.49 8.28 9.70
CA SER A 146 -11.73 8.86 9.17
C SER A 146 -11.51 10.31 8.71
N GLN A 147 -12.38 10.77 7.80
CA GLN A 147 -12.48 12.19 7.46
C GLN A 147 -13.58 12.85 8.30
N ILE A 148 -13.27 13.98 8.90
CA ILE A 148 -14.17 14.74 9.78
C ILE A 148 -14.44 16.11 9.15
N GLU A 149 -15.69 16.55 9.21
CA GLU A 149 -16.07 17.90 8.80
C GLU A 149 -15.64 18.92 9.86
N CYS A 150 -14.83 19.90 9.45
CA CYS A 150 -14.42 20.99 10.33
C CYS A 150 -15.61 21.88 10.69
N TYR A 151 -15.86 22.08 11.99
CA TYR A 151 -16.95 22.92 12.48
C TYR A 151 -16.88 24.39 12.01
N ALA A 152 -15.67 24.93 11.83
CA ALA A 152 -15.47 26.34 11.47
C ALA A 152 -15.66 26.62 9.97
N CYS A 153 -15.26 25.70 9.08
CA CYS A 153 -15.26 25.94 7.63
C CYS A 153 -16.08 24.93 6.81
N GLY A 154 -16.62 23.88 7.41
CA GLY A 154 -17.40 22.84 6.74
C GLY A 154 -16.60 21.96 5.77
N THR A 155 -15.26 22.03 5.78
CA THR A 155 -14.40 21.20 4.91
C THR A 155 -14.10 19.87 5.59
N CYS A 156 -14.25 18.76 4.86
CA CYS A 156 -13.80 17.45 5.31
C CYS A 156 -12.27 17.36 5.26
N VAL A 157 -11.66 17.08 6.41
CA VAL A 157 -10.21 16.90 6.58
C VAL A 157 -9.92 15.61 7.32
N TRP A 158 -8.68 15.16 7.35
CA TRP A 158 -8.28 14.02 8.17
C TRP A 158 -8.46 14.32 9.65
N GLU A 159 -8.87 13.31 10.44
CA GLU A 159 -9.00 13.45 11.90
C GLU A 159 -7.71 13.98 12.55
N SER A 160 -6.54 13.52 12.09
CA SER A 160 -5.22 13.96 12.55
C SER A 160 -4.94 15.44 12.30
N ASP A 161 -5.66 16.04 11.36
CA ASP A 161 -5.56 17.45 10.99
C ASP A 161 -6.60 18.31 11.73
N THR A 162 -7.18 17.79 12.81
CA THR A 162 -8.14 18.50 13.65
C THR A 162 -7.73 18.52 15.12
N GLU A 163 -8.22 19.52 15.85
CA GLU A 163 -8.22 19.52 17.31
C GLU A 163 -9.68 19.60 17.83
N LEU A 164 -9.94 18.91 18.94
CA LEU A 164 -11.21 18.99 19.67
C LEU A 164 -11.20 20.23 20.58
N ILE A 165 -11.95 21.26 20.21
CA ILE A 165 -11.99 22.55 20.89
C ILE A 165 -13.37 22.77 21.52
N PRO A 166 -13.47 23.28 22.76
CA PRO A 166 -14.74 23.68 23.34
C PRO A 166 -15.37 24.85 22.56
N VAL A 167 -16.62 24.71 22.14
CA VAL A 167 -17.34 25.73 21.34
C VAL A 167 -18.41 26.47 22.13
N ASP A 168 -18.71 26.05 23.36
CA ASP A 168 -19.67 26.70 24.25
C ASP A 168 -19.26 26.62 25.73
N GLU A 169 -20.01 27.32 26.59
CA GLU A 169 -19.80 27.35 28.05
C GLU A 169 -20.21 26.04 28.73
N GLU A 170 -20.97 25.18 28.05
CA GLU A 170 -21.43 23.87 28.55
C GLU A 170 -20.37 22.78 28.36
N GLY A 171 -19.33 23.08 27.58
CA GLY A 171 -18.19 22.19 27.35
C GLY A 171 -18.37 21.25 26.16
N CYS A 172 -19.33 21.52 25.26
CA CYS A 172 -19.43 20.82 23.98
C CYS A 172 -18.16 21.05 23.19
N ARG A 173 -17.61 19.98 22.60
CA ARG A 173 -16.38 20.02 21.82
C ARG A 173 -16.65 19.64 20.39
N GLU A 174 -16.07 20.40 19.48
CA GLU A 174 -16.18 20.16 18.06
C GLU A 174 -14.78 20.05 17.44
N HIS A 175 -14.68 19.32 16.35
CA HIS A 175 -13.44 19.23 15.59
C HIS A 175 -13.25 20.49 14.76
N ILE A 176 -12.12 21.17 14.95
CA ILE A 176 -11.71 22.31 14.14
C ILE A 176 -10.38 21.96 13.46
N CYS A 177 -10.29 22.19 12.14
CA CYS A 177 -9.07 21.89 11.41
C CYS A 177 -7.92 22.82 11.81
N THR A 178 -6.70 22.29 11.75
CA THR A 178 -5.46 23.01 12.04
C THR A 178 -5.37 24.35 11.30
N TYR A 179 -5.77 24.38 10.03
CA TYR A 179 -5.83 25.61 9.23
C TYR A 179 -6.73 26.69 9.86
N CYS A 180 -7.94 26.35 10.30
CA CYS A 180 -8.84 27.31 10.94
C CYS A 180 -8.29 27.79 12.30
N ILE A 181 -7.66 26.89 13.06
CA ILE A 181 -7.03 27.22 14.35
C ILE A 181 -5.88 28.20 14.17
N GLU A 182 -5.02 27.97 13.17
CA GLU A 182 -3.89 28.83 12.89
C GLU A 182 -4.35 30.21 12.43
N ASN A 183 -5.34 30.30 11.55
CA ASN A 183 -5.83 31.60 11.07
C ASN A 183 -6.61 32.40 12.13
N ALA A 184 -7.32 31.73 13.05
CA ALA A 184 -7.99 32.40 14.16
C ALA A 184 -7.00 33.09 15.12
N LYS A 185 -5.75 32.59 15.22
CA LYS A 185 -4.69 33.21 16.05
C LYS A 185 -4.16 34.51 15.44
N TYR A 186 -4.34 34.75 14.14
CA TYR A 186 -3.86 35.95 13.46
C TYR A 186 -4.92 37.06 13.35
N GLU A 187 -6.18 36.80 13.69
CA GLU A 187 -7.24 37.83 13.73
C GLU A 187 -7.40 38.50 15.10
N TYR A 188 -6.67 38.05 16.13
CA TYR A 188 -6.61 38.76 17.42
C TYR A 188 -5.50 39.82 17.40
N GLU A 189 -5.80 40.99 16.82
CA GLU A 189 -5.13 42.22 17.23
C GLU A 189 -5.76 42.67 18.56
N PRO A 190 -5.03 42.68 19.69
CA PRO A 190 -5.55 43.30 20.89
C PRO A 190 -5.80 44.77 20.56
N ASP A 191 -7.07 45.18 20.64
CA ASP A 191 -7.47 46.57 20.49
C ASP A 191 -6.75 47.39 21.58
N ASP A 192 -5.67 48.08 21.20
CA ASP A 192 -4.85 48.97 22.02
C ASP A 192 -5.62 50.28 22.35
N SER A 193 -6.95 50.21 22.48
CA SER A 193 -7.84 51.34 22.75
C SER A 193 -7.86 51.78 24.22
N TYR A 194 -7.03 51.20 25.08
CA TYR A 194 -6.76 51.69 26.43
C TYR A 194 -5.30 52.14 26.60
N ARG A 195 -4.89 53.16 25.85
CA ARG A 195 -3.88 54.09 26.35
C ARG A 195 -4.59 55.19 27.12
N ASP A 196 -4.65 54.97 28.42
CA ASP A 196 -5.14 55.90 29.41
C ASP A 196 -4.59 57.32 29.20
N ASN A 197 -5.51 58.27 29.37
CA ASN A 197 -5.21 59.68 29.51
C ASN A 197 -4.40 59.90 30.80
N GLU A 198 -3.10 60.18 30.68
CA GLU A 198 -2.32 60.88 31.72
C GLU A 198 -1.45 61.95 31.05
N ASP A 199 -2.02 63.16 31.00
CA ASP A 199 -1.47 64.48 31.37
C ASP A 199 -2.03 65.65 30.55
#